data_AF-A0A840A1F3-F1
#
_entry.id   AF-A0A840A1F3-F1
#
_cell.length_a   1.000
_cell.length_b   1.000
_cell.length_c   1.000
_cell.angle_alpha   90.00
_cell.angle_beta   90.00
_cell.angle_gamma   90.00
#
_symmetry.space_group_name_H-M   'P 1'
#
loop_
_entity.id
_entity.type
_entity.pdbx_description
1 polymer ?
#
loop_
_entity_poly.entity_id
_entity_poly.type
_entity_poly.pdbx_seq_one_letter_code
_entity_poly.pdbx_strand_id
1 'polypeptide(L)'
;MLEQVAGRTWRADARGLAIEIRQETDGRLTIAFLGAGGEPVAPPPANAITLSATDGVRAHFEPIGLNWRSRDIAGAPADGDRLSIVEADHRHDFQLNVHPADAQPPLGVSRR
;
A
#
# COMPACT_ATOMS: atom_id res chain seq x y z
N MET A 1 -3.48 -4.53 -9.11
CA MET A 1 -3.08 -5.71 -8.30
C MET A 1 -2.05 -5.23 -7.30
N LEU A 2 -2.16 -5.58 -6.02
CA LEU A 2 -1.22 -5.18 -4.99
C LEU A 2 -0.41 -6.41 -4.56
N GLU A 3 0.86 -6.46 -4.88
CA GLU A 3 1.72 -7.60 -4.57
C GLU A 3 2.53 -7.30 -3.31
N GLN A 4 2.63 -8.25 -2.38
CA GLN A 4 3.60 -8.15 -1.30
C GLN A 4 4.99 -8.42 -1.90
N VAL A 5 5.79 -7.36 -2.04
CA VAL A 5 7.11 -7.43 -2.69
C VAL A 5 8.22 -7.77 -1.70
N ALA A 6 8.07 -7.39 -0.43
CA ALA A 6 9.03 -7.72 0.63
C ALA A 6 8.41 -7.49 2.02
N GLY A 7 8.20 -8.57 2.79
CA GLY A 7 7.82 -8.51 4.21
C GLY A 7 6.67 -7.55 4.52
N ARG A 8 6.98 -6.32 4.91
CA ARG A 8 6.02 -5.26 5.28
C ARG A 8 5.75 -4.25 4.16
N THR A 9 6.00 -4.63 2.92
CA THR A 9 5.88 -3.76 1.74
C THR A 9 5.00 -4.40 0.69
N TRP A 10 4.04 -3.62 0.22
CA TRP A 10 3.08 -4.00 -0.80
C TRP A 10 3.10 -2.97 -1.92
N ARG A 11 3.09 -3.41 -3.18
CA ARG A 11 3.24 -2.54 -4.35
C ARG A 11 2.21 -2.84 -5.41
N ALA A 12 1.65 -1.79 -6.01
CA ALA A 12 0.75 -1.88 -7.15
C ALA A 12 1.27 -1.00 -8.28
N ASP A 13 1.54 -1.59 -9.43
CA ASP A 13 1.99 -0.86 -10.62
C ASP A 13 0.80 -0.51 -11.54
N ALA A 14 0.79 0.72 -12.02
CA ALA A 14 -0.20 1.29 -12.93
C ALA A 14 0.49 2.19 -13.97
N ARG A 15 0.63 1.69 -15.21
CA ARG A 15 1.11 2.42 -16.42
C ARG A 15 2.06 3.60 -16.15
N GLY A 16 3.27 3.30 -15.66
CA GLY A 16 4.34 4.29 -15.45
C GLY A 16 4.38 4.92 -14.05
N LEU A 17 3.46 4.52 -13.17
CA LEU A 17 3.42 4.86 -11.76
C LEU A 17 3.30 3.58 -10.92
N ALA A 18 3.79 3.59 -9.70
CA ALA A 18 3.50 2.57 -8.71
C ALA A 18 3.04 3.20 -7.40
N ILE A 19 2.15 2.52 -6.69
CA ILE A 19 1.77 2.85 -5.31
C ILE A 19 2.43 1.82 -4.42
N GLU A 20 3.27 2.28 -3.51
CA GLU A 20 3.90 1.45 -2.49
C GLU A 20 3.26 1.74 -1.13
N ILE A 21 2.76 0.70 -0.47
CA ILE A 21 2.28 0.74 0.91
C ILE A 21 3.30 0.01 1.77
N ARG A 22 3.76 0.66 2.84
CA ARG A 22 4.69 0.07 3.80
C ARG A 22 4.12 0.12 5.21
N GLN A 23 4.33 -0.94 5.97
CA GLN A 23 4.09 -0.92 7.41
C GLN A 23 5.39 -0.63 8.14
N GLU A 24 5.44 0.55 8.76
CA GLU A 24 6.58 1.04 9.52
C GLU A 24 6.73 0.26 10.85
N THR A 25 7.88 0.42 11.49
CA THR A 25 8.20 -0.28 12.76
C THR A 25 7.29 0.12 13.91
N ASP A 26 6.71 1.32 13.86
CA ASP A 26 5.75 1.83 14.84
C ASP A 26 4.30 1.37 14.57
N GLY A 27 4.10 0.51 13.55
CA GLY A 27 2.80 -0.05 13.20
C GLY A 27 1.91 0.85 12.34
N ARG A 28 2.39 2.04 11.96
CA ARG A 28 1.67 2.91 11.01
C ARG A 28 1.94 2.48 9.56
N LEU A 29 1.03 2.84 8.68
CA LEU A 29 1.20 2.64 7.24
C LEU A 29 1.72 3.92 6.59
N THR A 30 2.62 3.79 5.64
CA THR A 30 3.04 4.85 4.72
C THR A 30 2.63 4.48 3.29
N ILE A 31 2.26 5.48 2.50
CA ILE A 31 1.98 5.36 1.07
C ILE A 31 2.93 6.28 0.32
N ALA A 32 3.69 5.71 -0.59
CA ALA A 32 4.56 6.42 -1.53
C ALA A 32 4.05 6.22 -2.96
N PHE A 33 4.20 7.25 -3.78
CA PHE A 33 3.98 7.19 -5.21
C PHE A 33 5.35 7.15 -5.89
N LEU A 34 5.57 6.15 -6.73
CA LEU A 34 6.84 5.90 -7.38
C LEU A 34 6.69 6.05 -8.90
N GLY A 35 7.64 6.71 -9.55
CA GLY A 35 7.71 6.79 -11.00
C GLY A 35 8.18 5.48 -11.64
N ALA A 36 8.34 5.49 -12.96
CA ALA A 36 8.67 4.29 -13.73
C ALA A 36 10.02 3.64 -13.34
N GLY A 37 10.98 4.41 -12.80
CA GLY A 37 12.25 3.90 -12.31
C GLY A 37 12.25 3.51 -10.82
N GLY A 38 11.11 3.62 -10.13
CA GLY A 38 11.00 3.38 -8.69
C GLY A 38 11.39 4.57 -7.82
N GLU A 39 11.71 5.72 -8.42
CA GLU A 39 11.97 6.96 -7.70
C GLU A 39 10.70 7.53 -7.07
N PRO A 40 10.75 8.10 -5.85
CA PRO A 40 9.62 8.80 -5.28
C PRO A 40 9.21 10.00 -6.15
N VAL A 41 7.92 10.12 -6.43
CA VAL A 41 7.32 11.25 -7.15
C VAL A 41 6.29 11.93 -6.27
N ALA A 42 5.91 13.15 -6.64
CA ALA A 42 4.85 13.87 -5.95
C ALA A 42 3.53 13.07 -6.02
N PRO A 43 2.79 12.95 -4.90
CA PRO A 43 1.51 12.30 -4.92
C PRO A 43 0.53 13.11 -5.80
N PRO A 44 -0.44 12.45 -6.46
CA PRO A 44 -1.56 13.17 -7.07
C PRO A 44 -2.25 14.05 -6.00
N PRO A 45 -2.81 15.20 -6.41
CA PRO A 45 -3.47 16.12 -5.49
C PRO A 45 -4.70 15.47 -4.84
N ALA A 46 -4.53 14.95 -3.63
CA ALA A 46 -5.57 14.29 -2.86
C ALA A 46 -5.95 15.12 -1.63
N ASN A 47 -7.25 15.27 -1.41
CA ASN A 47 -7.84 15.86 -0.21
C ASN A 47 -7.88 14.84 0.94
N ALA A 48 -8.09 13.56 0.61
CA ALA A 48 -8.11 12.49 1.59
C ALA A 48 -7.66 11.16 0.96
N ILE A 49 -6.91 10.38 1.73
CA ILE A 49 -6.64 8.98 1.42
C ILE A 49 -7.12 8.14 2.60
N THR A 50 -7.85 7.06 2.30
CA THR A 50 -8.36 6.11 3.30
C THR A 50 -8.17 4.69 2.85
N LEU A 51 -7.86 3.81 3.80
CA LEU A 51 -7.90 2.36 3.63
C LEU A 51 -9.09 1.82 4.41
N SER A 52 -10.00 1.15 3.73
CA SER A 52 -11.20 0.54 4.33
C SER A 52 -11.16 -0.97 4.19
N ALA A 53 -11.68 -1.66 5.19
CA ALA A 53 -12.01 -3.07 5.15
C ALA A 53 -13.53 -3.25 5.03
N THR A 54 -14.00 -4.49 4.98
CA THR A 54 -15.43 -4.81 4.85
C THR A 54 -16.26 -4.30 6.04
N ASP A 55 -15.64 -4.17 7.21
CA ASP A 55 -16.27 -3.74 8.47
C ASP A 55 -16.13 -2.24 8.76
N GLY A 56 -15.37 -1.48 7.96
CA GLY A 56 -15.24 -0.03 8.11
C GLY A 56 -13.91 0.56 7.67
N VAL A 57 -13.66 1.82 8.02
CA VAL A 57 -12.39 2.49 7.73
C VAL A 57 -11.32 1.99 8.69
N ARG A 58 -10.21 1.46 8.15
CA ARG A 58 -9.05 0.98 8.92
C ARG A 58 -8.02 2.07 9.15
N ALA A 59 -7.79 2.94 8.17
CA ALA A 59 -6.82 4.01 8.28
C ALA A 59 -7.26 5.27 7.53
N HIS A 60 -7.08 6.41 8.18
CA HIS A 60 -7.04 7.73 7.53
C HIS A 60 -5.59 8.15 7.40
N PHE A 61 -5.24 8.72 6.26
CA PHE A 61 -3.87 9.16 6.00
C PHE A 61 -3.78 10.69 5.98
N GLU A 62 -2.59 11.19 6.30
CA GLU A 62 -2.22 12.60 6.21
C GLU A 62 -0.90 12.76 5.44
N PRO A 63 -0.71 13.87 4.72
CA PRO A 63 0.50 14.09 3.94
C PRO A 63 1.72 14.31 4.85
N ILE A 64 2.84 13.70 4.50
CA ILE A 64 4.15 13.86 5.13
C ILE A 64 5.25 13.92 4.05
N GLY A 65 5.69 15.13 3.70
CA GLY A 65 6.62 15.33 2.60
C GLY A 65 5.98 14.87 1.27
N LEU A 66 6.64 13.93 0.58
CA LEU A 66 6.13 13.32 -0.66
C LEU A 66 5.25 12.08 -0.42
N ASN A 67 5.08 11.67 0.84
CA ASN A 67 4.35 10.46 1.20
C ASN A 67 3.06 10.81 1.95
N TRP A 68 2.26 9.78 2.20
CA TRP A 68 1.12 9.84 3.11
C TRP A 68 1.35 8.84 4.25
N ARG A 69 0.94 9.19 5.46
CA ARG A 69 1.09 8.32 6.64
C ARG A 69 -0.23 8.17 7.37
N SER A 70 -0.52 6.99 7.87
CA SER A 70 -1.73 6.76 8.67
C SER A 70 -1.66 7.54 9.99
N ARG A 71 -2.81 8.12 10.38
CA ARG A 71 -2.97 8.86 11.65
C ARG A 71 -2.85 7.98 12.88
N ASP A 72 -3.18 6.70 12.74
CA ASP A 72 -3.16 5.69 13.79
C ASP A 72 -2.42 4.43 13.32
N ILE A 73 -2.11 3.54 14.27
CA ILE A 73 -1.62 2.20 13.99
C ILE A 73 -2.66 1.48 13.13
N ALA A 74 -2.21 0.85 12.04
CA ALA A 74 -3.09 0.13 11.14
C ALA A 74 -2.47 -1.23 10.79
N GLY A 75 -3.33 -2.24 10.71
CA GLY A 75 -2.95 -3.57 10.23
C GLY A 75 -2.48 -3.52 8.79
N ALA A 76 -1.74 -4.56 8.37
CA ALA A 76 -1.34 -4.75 6.98
C ALA A 76 -2.55 -4.66 6.03
N PRO A 77 -2.38 -4.16 4.79
CA PRO A 77 -3.38 -4.30 3.75
C PRO A 77 -3.73 -5.78 3.54
N ALA A 78 -5.01 -6.07 3.43
CA ALA A 78 -5.56 -7.40 3.22
C ALA A 78 -6.28 -7.49 1.88
N ASP A 79 -6.43 -8.71 1.38
CA ASP A 79 -7.21 -8.98 0.19
C ASP A 79 -8.66 -8.52 0.38
N GLY A 80 -9.21 -7.84 -0.63
CA GLY A 80 -10.55 -7.26 -0.60
C GLY A 80 -10.67 -5.90 0.10
N ASP A 81 -9.62 -5.42 0.80
CA ASP A 81 -9.59 -4.04 1.31
C ASP A 81 -9.75 -3.03 0.16
N ARG A 82 -10.20 -1.82 0.47
CA ARG A 82 -10.38 -0.73 -0.50
C ARG A 82 -9.52 0.46 -0.14
N LEU A 83 -8.62 0.85 -1.04
CA LEU A 83 -7.91 2.12 -0.98
C LEU A 83 -8.73 3.17 -1.74
N SER A 84 -9.09 4.26 -1.06
CA SER A 84 -9.85 5.36 -1.64
C SER A 84 -9.00 6.63 -1.61
N ILE A 85 -8.84 7.26 -2.79
CA ILE A 85 -8.16 8.54 -2.97
C ILE A 85 -9.21 9.54 -3.44
N VAL A 86 -9.44 10.58 -2.64
CA VAL A 86 -10.43 11.62 -2.92
C VAL A 86 -9.69 12.87 -3.37
N GLU A 87 -9.96 13.31 -4.59
CA GLU A 87 -9.46 14.55 -5.17
C GLU A 87 -10.54 15.65 -5.04
N ALA A 88 -10.36 16.81 -5.67
CA ALA A 88 -11.28 17.93 -5.53
C ALA A 88 -12.67 17.67 -6.16
N ASP A 89 -12.71 16.94 -7.27
CA ASP A 89 -13.88 16.76 -8.12
C ASP A 89 -14.27 15.29 -8.34
N HIS A 90 -13.39 14.35 -7.99
CA HIS A 90 -13.65 12.92 -8.15
C HIS A 90 -12.99 12.08 -7.06
N ARG A 91 -13.37 10.80 -7.05
CA ARG A 91 -12.85 9.80 -6.13
C ARG A 91 -12.41 8.57 -6.93
N HIS A 92 -11.24 8.06 -6.60
CA HIS A 92 -10.77 6.77 -7.07
C HIS A 92 -10.91 5.74 -5.97
N ASP A 93 -11.51 4.61 -6.29
CA ASP A 93 -11.63 3.46 -5.41
C ASP A 93 -10.91 2.27 -6.03
N PHE A 94 -9.91 1.76 -5.30
CA PHE A 94 -9.13 0.60 -5.70
C PHE A 94 -9.40 -0.54 -4.72
N GLN A 95 -10.02 -1.62 -5.21
CA GLN A 95 -10.05 -2.86 -4.46
C GLN A 95 -8.67 -3.51 -4.52
N LEU A 96 -8.12 -3.83 -3.36
CA LEU A 96 -6.82 -4.45 -3.21
C LEU A 96 -6.97 -5.95 -3.40
N ASN A 97 -6.26 -6.46 -4.41
CA ASN A 97 -6.05 -7.90 -4.56
C ASN A 97 -4.64 -8.17 -4.02
N VAL A 98 -4.56 -8.64 -2.77
CA VAL A 98 -3.29 -8.76 -2.03
C VAL A 98 -2.77 -10.17 -2.14
N HIS A 99 -1.71 -10.34 -2.91
CA HIS A 99 -1.02 -11.63 -3.01
C HIS A 99 0.15 -11.66 -2.02
N PRO A 100 0.22 -12.65 -1.11
CA PRO A 100 1.42 -12.84 -0.31
C PRO A 100 2.60 -13.13 -1.24
N ALA A 101 3.79 -12.69 -0.84
CA ALA A 101 5.00 -13.11 -1.53
C ALA A 101 5.04 -14.64 -1.46
N ASP A 102 5.11 -15.33 -2.61
CA ASP A 102 5.19 -16.78 -2.64
C ASP A 102 6.25 -17.21 -1.62
N ALA A 103 5.81 -17.97 -0.61
CA ALA A 103 6.73 -18.54 0.35
C ALA A 103 7.64 -19.48 -0.44
N GLN A 104 8.84 -19.01 -0.79
CA GLN A 104 9.86 -19.87 -1.36
C GLN A 104 9.98 -21.08 -0.42
N PRO A 105 9.69 -22.31 -0.87
CA PRO A 105 9.81 -23.47 -0.01
C PRO A 105 11.24 -23.46 0.54
N PRO A 106 11.47 -23.77 1.84
CA PRO A 106 12.83 -23.88 2.33
C PRO A 106 13.57 -24.86 1.43
N LEU A 107 14.65 -24.38 0.79
CA LEU A 107 15.55 -25.21 -0.01
C LEU A 107 15.79 -26.50 0.77
N GLY A 108 15.36 -27.61 0.18
CA GLY A 108 15.22 -28.89 0.86
C GLY A 108 16.45 -29.20 1.71
N VAL A 109 16.20 -29.53 2.97
CA VAL A 109 17.15 -30.26 3.80
C VAL A 109 17.53 -31.53 3.05
N SER A 110 18.66 -31.49 2.34
CA SER A 110 19.36 -32.70 1.92
C SER A 110 19.87 -33.37 3.18
N ARG A 111 19.09 -34.31 3.72
CA ARG A 111 19.62 -35.32 4.62
C ARG A 111 20.47 -36.26 3.78
N ARG A 112 21.78 -36.22 3.98
CA ARG A 112 22.68 -37.37 3.77
C ARG A 112 23.49 -37.56 5.03
#